data_AF-A0A520FM83-F1
#
_entry.id   AF-A0A520FM83-F1
#
_cell.length_a   1.000
_cell.length_b   1.000
_cell.length_c   1.000
_cell.angle_alpha   90.00
_cell.angle_beta   90.00
_cell.angle_gamma   90.00
#
_symmetry.space_group_name_H-M   'P 1'
#
loop_
_entity.id
_entity.type
_entity.pdbx_description
1 polymer ?
#
loop_
_entity_poly.entity_id
_entity_poly.type
_entity_poly.pdbx_seq_one_letter_code
_entity_poly.pdbx_strand_id
1 'polypeptide(L)'
;MPPEPQPSTPDAASHRAEAKPRWTERLRGVGPIIGLVLLCIAGTALNSDFATVDNAMNVLTRTAFIGIIAVGMCFVIISGGIDLSVGSMAALIA
;
A
#
# COMPACT_ATOMS: atom_id res chain seq x y z
N MET A 1 -31.36 -34.85 42.04
CA MET A 1 -30.78 -33.59 41.55
C MET A 1 -29.35 -33.92 41.12
N PRO A 2 -28.97 -33.74 39.85
CA PRO A 2 -27.57 -33.93 39.45
C PRO A 2 -26.68 -32.90 40.17
N PRO A 3 -25.41 -33.22 40.47
CA PRO A 3 -24.49 -32.25 41.05
C PRO A 3 -24.28 -31.08 40.09
N GLU A 4 -24.30 -29.86 40.62
CA GLU A 4 -23.96 -28.64 39.90
C GLU A 4 -22.53 -28.75 39.31
N PRO A 5 -22.29 -28.35 38.05
CA PRO A 5 -20.94 -28.23 37.54
C PRO A 5 -20.20 -27.15 38.32
N GLN A 6 -19.09 -27.51 38.96
CA GLN A 6 -18.25 -26.55 39.68
C GLN A 6 -17.62 -25.55 38.68
N PRO A 7 -17.52 -24.26 39.03
CA PRO A 7 -16.82 -23.28 38.20
C PRO A 7 -15.31 -23.56 38.23
N SER A 8 -14.75 -23.97 37.09
CA SER A 8 -13.31 -24.07 36.89
C SER A 8 -12.70 -22.66 36.88
N THR A 9 -12.09 -22.26 37.99
CA THR A 9 -11.05 -21.23 38.05
C THR A 9 -9.69 -21.90 37.81
N PRO A 10 -8.62 -21.17 37.48
CA PRO A 10 -8.42 -20.15 36.46
C PRO A 10 -7.34 -20.65 35.46
N ASP A 11 -7.57 -20.51 34.14
CA ASP A 11 -6.51 -20.76 33.15
C ASP A 11 -5.47 -19.62 33.18
N ALA A 12 -4.67 -19.64 34.25
CA ALA A 12 -3.40 -18.95 34.42
C ALA A 12 -2.28 -19.63 33.60
N ALA A 13 -2.62 -20.23 32.46
CA ALA A 13 -1.65 -20.64 31.46
C ALA A 13 -1.41 -19.44 30.54
N SER A 14 -0.70 -18.47 31.10
CA SER A 14 0.21 -17.57 30.40
C SER A 14 0.00 -17.56 28.89
N HIS A 15 -0.81 -16.63 28.41
CA HIS A 15 -0.65 -16.05 27.10
C HIS A 15 0.82 -15.64 26.97
N ARG A 16 1.68 -16.58 26.54
CA ARG A 16 3.02 -16.29 26.05
C ARG A 16 2.74 -15.56 24.75
N ALA A 17 2.45 -14.28 24.90
CA ALA A 17 2.35 -13.34 23.82
C ALA A 17 3.66 -13.49 23.05
N GLU A 18 3.58 -14.19 21.92
CA GLU A 18 4.64 -14.23 20.95
C GLU A 18 4.80 -12.79 20.47
N ALA A 19 5.70 -12.06 21.12
CA ALA A 19 6.09 -10.72 20.73
C ALA A 19 6.78 -10.85 19.37
N LYS A 20 5.97 -10.86 18.30
CA LYS A 20 6.47 -10.89 16.93
C LYS A 20 7.49 -9.76 16.75
N PRO A 21 8.61 -10.01 16.07
CA PRO A 21 9.70 -9.05 15.97
C PRO A 21 9.20 -7.74 15.35
N ARG A 22 9.19 -6.68 16.15
CA ARG A 22 8.81 -5.29 15.83
C ARG A 22 9.54 -4.69 14.60
N TRP A 23 10.54 -5.39 14.09
CA TRP A 23 11.30 -5.07 12.90
C TRP A 23 10.48 -5.26 11.61
N THR A 24 9.58 -6.26 11.56
CA THR A 24 8.72 -6.50 10.40
C THR A 24 7.69 -5.37 10.21
N GLU A 25 7.21 -4.77 11.30
CA GLU A 25 6.33 -3.59 11.27
C GLU A 25 7.07 -2.33 10.84
N ARG A 26 8.32 -2.14 11.27
CA ARG A 26 9.16 -1.02 10.81
C ARG A 26 9.49 -1.12 9.32
N LEU A 27 9.78 -2.33 8.83
CA LEU A 27 10.01 -2.60 7.41
C LEU A 27 8.76 -2.38 6.55
N ARG A 28 7.54 -2.50 7.09
CA ARG A 28 6.30 -2.21 6.34
C ARG A 28 6.20 -0.74 5.91
N GLY A 29 6.68 0.20 6.71
CA GLY A 29 6.64 1.63 6.37
C GLY A 29 7.71 2.05 5.35
N VAL A 30 8.89 1.44 5.40
CA VAL A 30 10.03 1.80 4.53
C VAL A 30 10.21 0.88 3.32
N GLY A 31 9.50 -0.27 3.29
CA GLY A 31 9.59 -1.27 2.24
C GLY A 31 9.40 -0.72 0.82
N PRO A 32 8.38 0.14 0.56
CA PRO A 32 8.21 0.76 -0.75
C PRO A 32 9.38 1.65 -1.17
N ILE A 33 9.94 2.43 -0.24
CA ILE A 33 11.09 3.30 -0.51
C ILE A 33 12.34 2.47 -0.80
N ILE A 34 12.60 1.43 0.01
CA ILE A 34 13.73 0.51 -0.22
C ILE A 34 13.58 -0.19 -1.57
N GLY A 35 12.37 -0.66 -1.89
CA GLY A 35 12.05 -1.27 -3.18
C GLY A 35 12.30 -0.30 -4.35
N LEU A 36 11.89 0.96 -4.22
CA LEU A 36 12.11 1.98 -5.24
C LEU A 36 13.62 2.22 -5.47
N VAL A 37 14.40 2.37 -4.41
CA VAL A 37 15.85 2.60 -4.51
C VAL A 37 16.54 1.41 -5.19
N LEU A 38 16.22 0.18 -4.78
CA LEU A 38 16.77 -1.03 -5.39
C LEU A 38 16.38 -1.14 -6.87
N LEU A 39 15.13 -0.83 -7.21
CA LEU A 39 14.66 -0.80 -8.60
C LEU A 39 15.41 0.23 -9.44
N CYS A 40 15.65 1.43 -8.91
CA CYS A 40 16.42 2.46 -9.61
C CYS A 40 17.87 2.00 -9.87
N ILE A 41 18.54 1.44 -8.85
CA ILE A 41 19.92 0.94 -8.99
C ILE A 41 19.96 -0.18 -10.04
N ALA A 42 19.05 -1.15 -9.95
CA ALA A 42 18.97 -2.24 -10.92
C ALA A 42 18.67 -1.74 -12.33
N GLY A 43 17.74 -0.78 -12.48
CA GLY A 43 17.39 -0.16 -13.75
C GLY A 43 18.58 0.53 -14.41
N THR A 44 19.32 1.35 -13.65
CA THR A 44 20.53 2.02 -14.14
C THR A 44 21.66 1.04 -14.47
N ALA A 45 21.81 -0.04 -13.70
CA ALA A 45 22.83 -1.06 -13.96
C ALA A 45 22.53 -1.90 -15.22
N LEU A 46 21.25 -2.16 -15.50
CA LEU A 46 20.81 -2.92 -16.68
C LEU A 46 20.79 -2.07 -17.95
N ASN A 47 20.45 -0.78 -17.84
CA ASN A 47 20.42 0.14 -18.97
C ASN A 47 20.86 1.55 -18.55
N SER A 48 21.93 2.05 -19.15
CA SER A 48 22.43 3.41 -18.91
C SER A 48 21.43 4.50 -19.27
N ASP A 49 20.53 4.23 -20.23
CA ASP A 49 19.50 5.18 -20.66
C ASP A 49 18.39 5.33 -19.60
N PHE A 50 18.29 4.41 -18.64
CA PHE A 50 17.27 4.45 -17.60
C PHE A 50 17.33 5.73 -16.76
N ALA A 51 18.53 6.18 -16.41
CA ALA A 51 18.75 7.36 -15.57
C ALA A 51 18.91 8.67 -16.36
N THR A 52 18.63 8.66 -17.66
CA THR A 52 18.69 9.88 -18.49
C THR A 52 17.56 10.83 -18.16
N VAL A 53 17.80 12.12 -18.40
CA VAL A 53 16.78 13.17 -18.20
C VAL A 53 15.57 12.92 -19.10
N ASP A 54 15.78 12.51 -20.35
CA ASP A 54 14.69 12.22 -21.29
C ASP A 54 13.80 11.07 -20.80
N ASN A 55 14.39 9.97 -20.33
CA ASN A 55 13.61 8.87 -19.77
C ASN A 55 12.90 9.29 -18.48
N ALA A 56 13.56 10.03 -17.60
CA ALA A 56 12.95 10.57 -16.38
C ALA A 56 11.76 11.48 -16.68
N MET A 57 11.88 12.37 -17.67
CA MET A 57 10.80 13.26 -18.12
C MET A 57 9.64 12.49 -18.76
N ASN A 58 9.92 11.45 -19.55
CA ASN A 58 8.90 10.59 -20.13
C ASN A 58 8.12 9.82 -19.06
N VAL A 59 8.81 9.25 -18.07
CA VAL A 59 8.17 8.58 -16.91
C VAL A 59 7.34 9.59 -16.12
N LEU A 60 7.92 10.74 -15.77
CA LEU A 60 7.25 11.77 -14.98
C LEU A 60 5.98 12.29 -15.66
N THR A 61 6.03 12.57 -16.97
CA THR A 61 4.87 13.07 -17.72
C THR A 61 3.75 12.03 -17.78
N ARG A 62 4.09 10.74 -18.00
CA ARG A 62 3.11 9.64 -18.00
C ARG A 62 2.48 9.44 -16.63
N THR A 63 3.28 9.45 -15.57
CA THR A 63 2.77 9.29 -14.20
C THR A 63 2.00 10.53 -13.74
N ALA A 64 2.39 11.73 -14.17
CA ALA A 64 1.69 12.97 -13.84
C ALA A 64 0.25 12.96 -14.36
N PHE A 65 0.00 12.45 -15.57
CA PHE A 65 -1.35 12.29 -16.10
C PHE A 65 -2.23 11.43 -15.18
N ILE A 66 -1.74 10.25 -14.79
CA ILE A 66 -2.43 9.34 -13.87
C ILE A 66 -2.60 9.99 -12.49
N GLY A 67 -1.58 10.70 -11.99
CA GLY A 67 -1.62 11.41 -10.72
C GLY A 67 -2.67 12.51 -10.66
N ILE A 68 -2.82 13.30 -11.72
CA ILE A 68 -3.85 14.34 -11.84
C ILE A 68 -5.25 13.71 -11.77
N ILE A 69 -5.47 12.60 -12.48
CA ILE A 69 -6.73 11.85 -12.43
C ILE A 69 -6.99 11.33 -11.01
N ALA A 70 -5.98 10.74 -10.36
CA ALA A 70 -6.08 10.24 -8.99
C ALA A 70 -6.44 11.34 -7.98
N VAL A 71 -5.88 12.54 -8.14
CA VAL A 71 -6.23 13.71 -7.31
C VAL A 71 -7.71 14.08 -7.53
N GLY A 72 -8.17 14.13 -8.78
CA GLY A 72 -9.59 14.35 -9.11
C GLY A 72 -10.51 13.31 -8.47
N MET A 73 -10.13 12.03 -8.51
CA MET A 73 -10.87 10.94 -7.84
C MET A 73 -10.91 11.11 -6.31
N CYS A 74 -9.87 11.68 -5.70
CA CYS A 74 -9.84 11.95 -4.26
C CYS A 74 -10.93 12.95 -3.83
N PHE A 75 -11.13 14.02 -4.63
CA PHE A 75 -12.21 14.99 -4.38
C PHE A 75 -13.60 14.37 -4.54
N VAL A 76 -13.78 13.51 -5.56
CA VAL A 76 -15.05 12.79 -5.79
C VAL A 76 -15.43 11.92 -4.59
N ILE A 77 -14.46 11.17 -4.05
CA ILE A 77 -14.66 10.30 -2.89
C ILE A 77 -15.05 11.11 -1.64
N ILE A 78 -14.37 12.25 -1.40
CA ILE A 78 -14.61 13.09 -0.22
C ILE A 78 -15.95 13.84 -0.30
N SER A 79 -16.40 14.21 -1.50
CA SER A 79 -17.71 14.88 -1.71
C SER A 79 -18.93 14.01 -1.38
N GLY A 80 -18.75 12.78 -0.91
CA GLY A 80 -19.85 11.90 -0.45
C GLY A 80 -20.70 11.33 -1.58
N GLY A 81 -20.32 11.60 -2.83
CA GLY A 81 -20.91 11.01 -4.02
C GLY A 81 -20.23 9.67 -4.30
N ILE A 82 -20.96 8.58 -4.18
CA ILE A 82 -20.63 7.31 -4.83
C ILE A 82 -20.92 7.40 -6.35
N ASP A 83 -20.89 8.60 -6.94
CA ASP A 83 -21.20 8.78 -8.35
C ASP A 83 -19.92 8.68 -9.17
N LEU A 84 -19.65 7.42 -9.53
CA LEU A 84 -18.57 6.90 -10.35
C LEU A 84 -18.44 7.52 -11.75
N SER A 85 -19.17 8.58 -12.10
CA SER A 85 -19.23 9.19 -13.44
C SER A 85 -17.85 9.48 -14.07
N VAL A 86 -16.87 9.99 -13.30
CA VAL A 86 -15.50 10.23 -13.82
C VAL A 86 -14.64 8.96 -13.89
N GLY A 87 -14.86 7.98 -13.00
CA GLY A 87 -14.17 6.69 -13.03
C GLY A 87 -14.68 5.77 -14.15
N SER A 88 -15.98 5.78 -14.42
CA SER A 88 -16.61 5.02 -15.51
C SER A 88 -16.33 5.64 -16.89
N MET A 89 -16.29 6.98 -17.02
CA MET A 89 -15.79 7.61 -18.24
C MET A 89 -14.34 7.22 -18.50
N ALA A 90 -13.43 7.38 -17.52
CA ALA A 90 -12.02 7.02 -17.72
C ALA A 90 -11.82 5.55 -18.16
N ALA A 91 -12.61 4.60 -17.66
CA ALA A 91 -12.58 3.20 -18.08
C ALA A 91 -13.19 2.93 -19.47
N LEU A 92 -14.05 3.81 -19.98
CA LEU A 92 -14.66 3.69 -21.31
C LEU A 92 -13.77 4.25 -22.44
N ILE A 93 -12.98 5.29 -22.14
CA ILE A 93 -12.08 5.97 -23.10
C ILE A 93 -10.62 5.51 -23.02
N ALA A 94 -10.23 4.77 -21.98
CA ALA A 94 -8.93 4.09 -21.89
C ALA A 94 -8.95 2.77 -22.65
#